data_AF-A0AAW2SCX0-F1
#
_entry.id   AF-A0AAW2SCX0-F1
#
_cell.length_a   1.000
_cell.length_b   1.000
_cell.length_c   1.000
_cell.angle_alpha   90.00
_cell.angle_beta   90.00
_cell.angle_gamma   90.00
#
_symmetry.space_group_name_H-M   'P 1'
#
loop_
_entity.id
_entity.type
_entity.pdbx_description
1 polymer ?
#
loop_
_entity_poly.entity_id
_entity_poly.type
_entity_poly.pdbx_seq_one_letter_code
_entity_poly.pdbx_strand_id
1 'polypeptide(L)'
;MKRLNQIESARGKRRVQMVARYAMKMEKYRNAARDILTPKVGYGLADELKRAGFWVKTVSDKPQAADVALRNQMVDMMDRRIVECLFLVSDDSDFVEILKEARLRCLKTVVVGDISDGILKRTADAAFSWQEIMMGKAKKEAVSVVGRWKDQSVLQKLEWKYDPETEKKLYYYEIESEDSDIDCLSSGEYGSLLDTENDGAWWELESN
;
A
#
# COMPACT_ATOMS: atom_id res chain seq x y z
N MET A 1 13.92 20.00 -31.78
CA MET A 1 14.04 20.36 -30.34
C MET A 1 14.29 21.83 -30.02
N LYS A 2 14.54 22.75 -30.97
CA LYS A 2 15.09 24.09 -30.63
C LYS A 2 14.10 25.19 -30.19
N ARG A 3 12.78 25.02 -30.36
CA ARG A 3 11.79 26.10 -30.16
C ARG A 3 11.17 26.14 -28.76
N LEU A 4 10.86 24.98 -28.16
CA LEU A 4 10.35 24.89 -26.79
C LEU A 4 11.41 25.36 -25.78
N ASN A 5 12.66 24.91 -25.96
CA ASN A 5 13.78 25.33 -25.12
C ASN A 5 14.07 26.85 -25.22
N GLN A 6 13.73 27.50 -26.33
CA GLN A 6 13.82 28.97 -26.47
C GLN A 6 12.72 29.71 -25.70
N ILE A 7 11.53 29.11 -25.58
CA ILE A 7 10.42 29.66 -24.79
C ILE A 7 10.71 29.46 -23.30
N GLU A 8 11.21 28.28 -22.91
CA GLU A 8 11.56 27.95 -21.53
C GLU A 8 12.72 28.77 -20.99
N SER A 9 13.73 29.06 -21.82
CA SER A 9 14.88 29.88 -21.43
C SER A 9 14.58 31.39 -21.38
N ALA A 10 13.47 31.84 -21.97
CA ALA A 10 13.09 33.24 -21.97
C ALA A 10 12.21 33.64 -20.78
N ARG A 11 12.41 34.86 -20.28
CA ARG A 11 11.65 35.42 -19.14
C ARG A 11 10.99 36.75 -19.50
N GLY A 12 9.92 37.10 -18.79
CA GLY A 12 9.20 38.37 -18.92
C GLY A 12 8.56 38.59 -20.30
N LYS A 13 8.55 39.86 -20.76
CA LYS A 13 7.89 40.31 -22.02
C LYS A 13 8.33 39.52 -23.25
N ARG A 14 9.59 39.07 -23.29
CA ARG A 14 10.17 38.29 -24.40
C ARG A 14 9.55 36.90 -24.49
N ARG A 15 9.24 36.24 -23.35
CA ARG A 15 8.52 34.96 -23.32
C ARG A 15 7.11 35.12 -23.86
N VAL A 16 6.38 36.15 -23.40
CA VAL A 16 5.00 36.42 -23.85
C VAL A 16 4.94 36.61 -25.37
N GLN A 17 5.85 37.39 -25.95
CA GLN A 17 5.93 37.58 -27.40
C GLN A 17 6.27 36.30 -28.16
N MET A 18 7.17 35.46 -27.64
CA MET A 18 7.50 34.19 -28.29
C MET A 18 6.36 33.17 -28.20
N VAL A 19 5.68 33.09 -27.06
CA VAL A 19 4.46 32.27 -26.92
C VAL A 19 3.39 32.73 -27.92
N ALA A 20 3.12 34.04 -28.01
CA ALA A 20 2.17 34.59 -28.96
C ALA A 20 2.55 34.28 -30.42
N ARG A 21 3.84 34.42 -30.78
CA ARG A 21 4.35 34.12 -32.12
C ARG A 21 4.21 32.64 -32.49
N TYR A 22 4.36 31.74 -31.51
CA TYR A 22 4.29 30.29 -31.74
C TYR A 22 2.92 29.67 -31.44
N ALA A 23 1.98 30.44 -30.89
CA ALA A 23 0.66 29.96 -30.46
C ALA A 23 -0.07 29.19 -31.56
N MET A 24 -0.22 29.77 -32.76
CA MET A 24 -0.89 29.10 -33.89
C MET A 24 -0.24 27.77 -34.30
N LYS A 25 1.11 27.69 -34.24
CA LYS A 25 1.81 26.44 -34.56
C LYS A 25 1.64 25.40 -33.46
N MET A 26 1.71 25.83 -32.19
CA MET A 26 1.46 24.93 -31.05
C MET A 26 0.03 24.42 -31.04
N GLU A 27 -0.96 25.27 -31.34
CA GLU A 27 -2.37 24.89 -31.52
C GLU A 27 -2.54 23.83 -32.61
N LYS A 28 -1.88 24.02 -33.77
CA LYS A 28 -1.90 23.05 -34.88
C LYS A 28 -1.33 21.68 -34.46
N TYR A 29 -0.17 21.66 -33.79
CA TYR A 29 0.42 20.41 -33.31
C TYR A 29 -0.43 19.77 -32.22
N ARG A 30 -1.02 20.55 -31.32
CA ARG A 30 -1.92 20.07 -30.29
C ARG A 30 -3.18 19.45 -30.90
N ASN A 31 -3.75 20.05 -31.95
CA ASN A 31 -4.91 19.50 -32.66
C ASN A 31 -4.55 18.22 -33.43
N ALA A 32 -3.40 18.17 -34.11
CA ALA A 32 -2.94 16.94 -34.76
C ALA A 32 -2.63 15.82 -33.75
N ALA A 33 -2.08 16.18 -32.58
CA ALA A 33 -1.80 15.22 -31.52
C ALA A 33 -3.09 14.75 -30.81
N ARG A 34 -4.12 15.58 -30.71
CA ARG A 34 -5.44 15.17 -30.18
C ARG A 34 -5.99 13.97 -30.94
N ASP A 35 -5.94 13.99 -32.27
CA ASP A 35 -6.44 12.86 -33.09
C ASP A 35 -5.68 11.54 -32.85
N ILE A 36 -4.45 11.61 -32.34
CA ILE A 36 -3.60 10.45 -32.02
C ILE A 36 -3.77 10.03 -30.56
N LEU A 37 -3.88 11.00 -29.64
CA LEU A 37 -3.88 10.78 -28.19
C LEU A 37 -5.26 10.44 -27.63
N THR A 38 -6.33 11.02 -28.19
CA THR A 38 -7.70 10.65 -27.83
C THR A 38 -8.22 9.65 -28.85
N PRO A 39 -8.30 8.34 -28.50
CA PRO A 39 -8.87 7.35 -29.41
C PRO A 39 -10.32 7.75 -29.71
N LYS A 40 -10.71 7.66 -30.99
CA LYS A 40 -12.09 7.92 -31.41
C LYS A 40 -13.04 6.97 -30.67
N VAL A 41 -14.23 7.46 -30.31
CA VAL A 41 -15.28 6.64 -29.70
C VAL A 41 -15.55 5.43 -30.61
N GLY A 42 -15.40 4.21 -30.08
CA GLY A 42 -15.52 2.97 -30.86
C GLY A 42 -14.21 2.43 -31.44
N TYR A 43 -13.04 2.98 -31.09
CA TYR A 43 -11.77 2.27 -31.30
C TYR A 43 -11.88 0.91 -30.61
N GLY A 44 -11.62 -0.17 -31.34
CA GLY A 44 -11.74 -1.55 -30.86
C GLY A 44 -10.79 -1.92 -29.71
N LEU A 45 -10.21 -0.93 -29.00
CA LEU A 45 -9.35 -1.10 -27.84
C LEU A 45 -10.03 -1.97 -26.78
N ALA A 46 -11.34 -1.78 -26.56
CA ALA A 46 -12.08 -2.62 -25.62
C ALA A 46 -12.05 -4.10 -26.04
N ASP A 47 -12.15 -4.39 -27.33
CA ASP A 47 -12.13 -5.76 -27.85
C ASP A 47 -10.70 -6.32 -27.93
N GLU A 48 -9.69 -5.48 -28.18
CA GLU A 48 -8.27 -5.83 -28.09
C GLU A 48 -7.87 -6.18 -26.66
N LEU A 49 -8.30 -5.37 -25.69
CA LEU A 49 -8.08 -5.63 -24.26
C LEU A 49 -8.79 -6.91 -23.81
N LYS A 50 -10.04 -7.13 -24.22
CA LYS A 50 -10.75 -8.39 -23.98
C LYS A 50 -10.03 -9.59 -24.60
N ARG A 51 -9.51 -9.44 -25.82
CA ARG A 51 -8.72 -10.48 -26.50
C ARG A 51 -7.40 -10.77 -25.79
N ALA A 52 -6.78 -9.77 -25.18
CA ALA A 52 -5.62 -9.93 -24.32
C ALA A 52 -5.95 -10.53 -22.94
N GLY A 53 -7.23 -10.81 -22.65
CA GLY A 53 -7.68 -11.45 -21.42
C GLY A 53 -8.09 -10.47 -20.31
N PHE A 54 -8.16 -9.17 -20.59
CA PHE A 54 -8.61 -8.18 -19.62
C PHE A 54 -10.13 -8.10 -19.54
N TRP A 55 -10.64 -7.97 -18.32
CA TRP A 55 -12.03 -7.60 -18.11
C TRP A 55 -12.21 -6.10 -18.36
N VAL A 56 -13.00 -5.75 -19.38
CA VAL A 56 -13.24 -4.35 -19.76
C VAL A 56 -14.64 -3.94 -19.33
N LYS A 57 -14.72 -2.93 -18.46
CA LYS A 57 -15.98 -2.30 -18.05
C LYS A 57 -16.11 -0.95 -18.73
N THR A 58 -17.12 -0.80 -19.58
CA THR A 58 -17.44 0.50 -20.20
C THR A 58 -18.16 1.37 -19.19
N VAL A 59 -17.74 2.63 -19.07
CA VAL A 59 -18.30 3.60 -18.15
C VAL A 59 -18.80 4.81 -18.94
N SER A 60 -19.81 5.51 -18.43
CA SER A 60 -20.32 6.74 -19.04
C SER A 60 -19.23 7.82 -19.06
N ASP A 61 -19.21 8.63 -20.11
CA ASP A 61 -18.34 9.81 -20.24
C ASP A 61 -18.81 10.95 -19.32
N LYS A 62 -18.67 10.72 -18.02
CA LYS A 62 -18.94 11.67 -16.94
C LYS A 62 -17.66 11.79 -16.11
N PRO A 63 -17.33 12.97 -15.58
CA PRO A 63 -16.19 13.13 -14.69
C PRO A 63 -16.33 12.15 -13.51
N GLN A 64 -15.22 11.55 -13.10
CA GLN A 64 -15.12 10.61 -11.97
C GLN A 64 -15.92 9.30 -12.08
N ALA A 65 -16.66 9.08 -13.16
CA ALA A 65 -17.46 7.86 -13.29
C ALA A 65 -16.57 6.61 -13.35
N ALA A 66 -15.42 6.70 -14.03
CA ALA A 66 -14.43 5.64 -14.07
C ALA A 66 -13.86 5.36 -12.67
N ASP A 67 -13.54 6.41 -11.91
CA ASP A 67 -12.95 6.27 -10.58
C ASP A 67 -13.94 5.57 -9.66
N VAL A 68 -15.18 6.06 -9.54
CA VAL A 68 -16.22 5.43 -8.71
C VAL A 68 -16.45 3.96 -9.11
N ALA A 69 -16.47 3.67 -10.41
CA ALA A 69 -16.64 2.30 -10.90
C ALA A 69 -15.47 1.38 -10.49
N LEU A 70 -14.23 1.88 -10.54
CA LEU A 70 -13.04 1.16 -10.09
C LEU A 70 -13.03 0.98 -8.57
N ARG A 71 -13.34 2.03 -7.81
CA ARG A 71 -13.41 1.97 -6.34
C ARG A 71 -14.37 0.88 -5.87
N ASN A 72 -15.60 0.90 -6.40
CA ASN A 72 -16.63 -0.05 -6.02
C ASN A 72 -16.22 -1.48 -6.37
N GLN A 73 -15.53 -1.68 -7.50
CA GLN A 73 -15.01 -3.00 -7.86
C GLN A 73 -13.89 -3.45 -6.92
N MET A 74 -12.96 -2.56 -6.57
CA MET A 74 -11.88 -2.88 -5.63
C MET A 74 -12.44 -3.25 -4.26
N VAL A 75 -13.40 -2.49 -3.73
CA VAL A 75 -14.06 -2.79 -2.45
C VAL A 75 -14.78 -4.14 -2.49
N ASP A 76 -15.57 -4.43 -3.53
CA ASP A 76 -16.25 -5.74 -3.66
C ASP A 76 -15.23 -6.91 -3.73
N MET A 77 -14.11 -6.74 -4.44
CA MET A 77 -13.04 -7.74 -4.49
C MET A 77 -12.37 -7.95 -3.12
N MET A 78 -12.19 -6.87 -2.36
CA MET A 78 -11.63 -6.92 -1.00
C MET A 78 -12.60 -7.56 0.00
N ASP A 79 -13.90 -7.26 -0.09
CA ASP A 79 -14.94 -7.79 0.80
C ASP A 79 -15.11 -9.30 0.61
N ARG A 80 -15.08 -9.77 -0.63
CA ARG A 80 -15.14 -11.20 -0.94
C ARG A 80 -13.85 -11.96 -0.64
N ARG A 81 -12.77 -11.26 -0.28
CA ARG A 81 -11.42 -11.82 -0.03
C ARG A 81 -10.93 -12.75 -1.14
N ILE A 82 -11.25 -12.42 -2.40
CA ILE A 82 -10.88 -13.24 -3.56
C ILE A 82 -9.42 -13.01 -3.94
N VAL A 83 -8.84 -11.88 -3.53
CA VAL A 83 -7.48 -11.48 -3.89
C VAL A 83 -6.61 -11.36 -2.65
N GLU A 84 -5.32 -11.65 -2.81
CA GLU A 84 -4.28 -11.43 -1.80
C GLU A 84 -3.40 -10.21 -2.14
N CYS A 85 -3.35 -9.84 -3.42
CA CYS A 85 -2.53 -8.76 -3.95
C CYS A 85 -3.34 -7.89 -4.92
N LEU A 86 -3.24 -6.57 -4.74
CA LEU A 86 -3.93 -5.56 -5.51
C LEU A 86 -2.93 -4.73 -6.31
N PHE A 87 -3.07 -4.74 -7.63
CA PHE A 87 -2.29 -3.91 -8.55
C PHE A 87 -3.15 -2.74 -9.04
N LEU A 88 -2.72 -1.51 -8.74
CA LEU A 88 -3.34 -0.28 -9.22
C LEU A 88 -2.46 0.34 -10.30
N VAL A 89 -3.01 0.51 -11.50
CA VAL A 89 -2.35 1.22 -12.60
C VAL A 89 -2.99 2.60 -12.72
N SER A 90 -2.45 3.59 -12.01
CA SER A 90 -2.95 4.96 -11.98
C SER A 90 -1.90 5.92 -11.40
N ASP A 91 -1.94 7.17 -11.85
CA ASP A 91 -1.23 8.32 -11.28
C ASP A 91 -2.15 9.20 -10.41
N ASP A 92 -3.42 8.85 -10.27
CA ASP A 92 -4.40 9.65 -9.54
C ASP A 92 -4.33 9.43 -8.01
N SER A 93 -4.08 10.52 -7.30
CA SER A 93 -3.92 10.53 -5.84
C SER A 93 -5.21 10.24 -5.08
N ASP A 94 -6.38 10.32 -5.73
CA ASP A 94 -7.63 10.07 -5.04
C ASP A 94 -7.71 8.60 -4.54
N PHE A 95 -6.96 7.66 -5.12
CA PHE A 95 -6.98 6.24 -4.74
C PHE A 95 -6.22 5.92 -3.44
N VAL A 96 -5.59 6.90 -2.79
CA VAL A 96 -4.82 6.70 -1.55
C VAL A 96 -5.66 6.06 -0.44
N GLU A 97 -6.93 6.46 -0.31
CA GLU A 97 -7.82 5.92 0.72
C GLU A 97 -8.06 4.42 0.56
N ILE A 98 -8.23 3.95 -0.68
CA ILE A 98 -8.44 2.53 -0.97
C ILE A 98 -7.17 1.73 -0.75
N LEU A 99 -6.00 2.29 -1.05
CA LEU A 99 -4.73 1.62 -0.75
C LEU A 99 -4.52 1.47 0.77
N LYS A 100 -4.89 2.47 1.56
CA LYS A 100 -4.88 2.37 3.04
C LYS A 100 -5.85 1.30 3.52
N GLU A 101 -7.07 1.27 2.97
CA GLU A 101 -8.07 0.26 3.31
C GLU A 101 -7.59 -1.16 2.95
N ALA A 102 -7.01 -1.34 1.76
CA ALA A 102 -6.46 -2.62 1.32
C ALA A 102 -5.37 -3.10 2.27
N ARG A 103 -4.48 -2.19 2.71
CA ARG A 103 -3.43 -2.49 3.66
C ARG A 103 -3.96 -2.88 5.05
N LEU A 104 -5.01 -2.21 5.54
CA LEU A 104 -5.71 -2.58 6.79
C LEU A 104 -6.34 -3.97 6.70
N ARG A 105 -6.78 -4.37 5.50
CA ARG A 105 -7.31 -5.70 5.19
C ARG A 105 -6.21 -6.74 4.90
N CYS A 106 -4.94 -6.42 5.15
CA CYS A 106 -3.75 -7.26 4.96
C CYS A 106 -3.47 -7.67 3.51
N LEU A 107 -3.95 -6.91 2.52
CA LEU A 107 -3.63 -7.12 1.11
C LEU A 107 -2.28 -6.52 0.77
N LYS A 108 -1.54 -7.18 -0.12
CA LYS A 108 -0.34 -6.59 -0.71
C LYS A 108 -0.74 -5.60 -1.79
N THR A 109 -0.12 -4.42 -1.79
CA THR A 109 -0.50 -3.32 -2.69
C THR A 109 0.66 -2.93 -3.59
N VAL A 110 0.41 -2.88 -4.89
CA VAL A 110 1.39 -2.43 -5.89
C VAL A 110 0.78 -1.32 -6.73
N VAL A 111 1.50 -0.21 -6.87
CA VAL A 111 1.08 0.92 -7.71
C VAL A 111 1.99 1.05 -8.92
N VAL A 112 1.39 1.28 -10.10
CA VAL A 112 2.11 1.57 -11.34
C VAL A 112 1.60 2.89 -11.90
N GLY A 113 2.51 3.83 -12.13
CA GLY A 113 2.21 5.09 -12.81
C GLY A 113 2.54 6.36 -12.04
N ASP A 114 2.61 6.27 -10.70
CA ASP A 114 2.94 7.42 -9.85
C ASP A 114 4.35 7.98 -10.15
N ILE A 115 4.44 9.32 -10.19
CA ILE A 115 5.66 10.04 -10.56
C ILE A 115 6.51 10.24 -9.30
N SER A 116 7.70 9.65 -9.31
CA SER A 116 8.80 9.75 -8.35
C SER A 116 8.49 9.53 -6.85
N ASP A 117 7.77 10.44 -6.20
CA ASP A 117 7.56 10.54 -4.74
C ASP A 117 6.12 10.93 -4.39
N GLY A 118 5.18 10.51 -5.23
CA GLY A 118 3.76 10.74 -5.00
C GLY A 118 3.23 9.99 -3.77
N ILE A 119 2.05 10.42 -3.35
CA ILE A 119 1.39 9.94 -2.13
C ILE A 119 1.02 8.46 -2.26
N LEU A 120 0.71 7.99 -3.48
CA LEU A 120 0.37 6.59 -3.75
C LEU A 120 1.58 5.69 -3.51
N LYS A 121 2.76 6.08 -4.02
CA LYS A 121 4.00 5.32 -3.83
C LYS A 121 4.41 5.16 -2.37
N ARG A 122 4.18 6.18 -1.54
CA ARG A 122 4.46 6.10 -0.09
C ARG A 122 3.48 5.21 0.66
N THR A 123 2.27 5.06 0.13
CA THR A 123 1.20 4.29 0.77
C THR A 123 1.27 2.81 0.42
N ALA A 124 1.66 2.50 -0.83
CA ALA A 124 1.75 1.13 -1.34
C ALA A 124 2.99 0.37 -0.84
N ASP A 125 2.92 -0.97 -0.85
CA ASP A 125 4.06 -1.84 -0.48
C ASP A 125 5.17 -1.82 -1.54
N ALA A 126 4.80 -1.65 -2.81
CA ALA A 126 5.72 -1.42 -3.92
C ALA A 126 5.10 -0.44 -4.92
N ALA A 127 5.94 0.38 -5.57
CA ALA A 127 5.48 1.23 -6.65
C ALA A 127 6.54 1.44 -7.73
N PHE A 128 6.07 1.54 -8.97
CA PHE A 128 6.90 1.71 -10.14
C PHE A 128 6.34 2.81 -11.04
N SER A 129 7.20 3.71 -11.49
CA SER A 129 6.85 4.68 -12.53
C SER A 129 6.78 4.00 -13.91
N TRP A 130 6.03 4.58 -14.85
CA TRP A 130 5.97 4.09 -16.23
C TRP A 130 7.36 3.98 -16.89
N GLN A 131 8.26 4.91 -16.58
CA GLN A 131 9.63 4.89 -17.07
C GLN A 131 10.38 3.66 -16.55
N GLU A 132 10.23 3.32 -15.27
CA GLU A 132 10.86 2.14 -14.67
C GLU A 132 10.31 0.82 -15.22
N ILE A 133 9.01 0.78 -15.55
CA ILE A 133 8.40 -0.35 -16.27
C ILE A 133 9.03 -0.51 -17.65
N MET A 134 9.13 0.57 -18.43
CA MET A 134 9.72 0.54 -19.78
C MET A 134 11.20 0.13 -19.76
N MET A 135 11.95 0.54 -18.73
CA MET A 135 13.34 0.13 -18.52
C MET A 135 13.48 -1.31 -18.00
N GLY A 136 12.39 -2.00 -17.69
CA GLY A 136 12.39 -3.37 -17.18
C GLY A 136 12.86 -3.50 -15.73
N LYS A 137 12.88 -2.41 -14.96
CA LYS A 137 13.29 -2.40 -13.55
C LYS A 137 12.34 -3.25 -12.70
N ALA A 138 11.03 -3.10 -12.90
CA ALA A 138 10.02 -3.88 -12.17
C ALA A 138 10.19 -5.39 -12.36
N LYS A 139 10.60 -5.86 -13.56
CA LYS A 139 10.85 -7.29 -13.79
C LYS A 139 12.00 -7.83 -12.92
N LYS A 140 13.03 -7.02 -12.70
CA LYS A 140 14.18 -7.38 -11.87
C LYS A 140 13.83 -7.30 -10.38
N GLU A 141 13.14 -6.23 -9.98
CA GLU A 141 12.82 -5.98 -8.57
C GLU A 141 11.65 -6.82 -8.06
N ALA A 142 10.73 -7.26 -8.92
CA ALA A 142 9.58 -8.08 -8.52
C ALA A 142 9.99 -9.32 -7.73
N VAL A 143 11.07 -10.00 -8.13
CA VAL A 143 11.57 -11.20 -7.42
C VAL A 143 12.00 -10.85 -5.98
N SER A 144 12.70 -9.73 -5.82
CA SER A 144 13.15 -9.24 -4.52
C SER A 144 11.97 -8.78 -3.64
N VAL A 145 11.02 -8.06 -4.22
CA VAL A 145 9.82 -7.57 -3.51
C VAL A 145 8.99 -8.74 -2.99
N VAL A 146 8.75 -9.76 -3.81
CA VAL A 146 8.02 -10.96 -3.40
C VAL A 146 8.76 -11.72 -2.30
N GLY A 147 10.10 -11.80 -2.37
CA GLY A 147 10.93 -12.36 -1.30
C GLY A 147 10.70 -11.65 0.04
N ARG A 148 10.84 -10.32 0.04
CA ARG A 148 10.63 -9.48 1.24
C ARG A 148 9.23 -9.66 1.84
N TRP A 149 8.20 -9.81 1.01
CA TRP A 149 6.84 -10.03 1.49
C TRP A 149 6.68 -11.38 2.20
N LYS A 150 7.33 -12.43 1.68
CA LYS A 150 7.34 -13.74 2.34
C LYS A 150 8.07 -13.66 3.67
N ASP A 151 9.25 -13.05 3.69
CA ASP A 151 10.04 -12.89 4.91
C ASP A 151 9.25 -12.12 5.97
N GLN A 152 8.61 -11.02 5.59
CA GLN A 152 7.78 -10.23 6.51
C GLN A 152 6.57 -11.04 7.03
N SER A 153 5.96 -11.89 6.21
CA SER A 153 4.87 -12.77 6.66
C SER A 153 5.35 -13.84 7.64
N VAL A 154 6.58 -14.32 7.50
CA VAL A 154 7.20 -15.27 8.44
C VAL A 154 7.54 -14.56 9.74
N LEU A 155 8.14 -13.37 9.67
CA LEU A 155 8.46 -12.57 10.85
C LEU A 155 7.21 -12.21 11.66
N GLN A 156 6.10 -11.82 11.00
CA GLN A 156 4.84 -11.56 11.70
C GLN A 156 4.28 -12.79 12.43
N LYS A 157 4.52 -14.00 11.92
CA LYS A 157 4.10 -15.24 12.61
C LYS A 157 5.00 -15.58 13.80
N LEU A 158 6.25 -15.13 13.75
CA LEU A 158 7.25 -15.37 14.80
C LEU A 158 7.29 -14.25 15.84
N GLU A 159 6.62 -13.13 15.59
CA GLU A 159 6.50 -12.02 16.53
C GLU A 159 5.71 -12.49 17.76
N TRP A 160 6.42 -12.77 18.85
CA TRP A 160 5.81 -13.12 20.12
C TRP A 160 5.18 -11.86 20.73
N LYS A 161 3.86 -11.89 20.91
CA LYS A 161 3.13 -10.83 21.62
C LYS A 161 2.78 -11.35 22.99
N TYR A 162 3.41 -10.77 24.01
CA TYR A 162 3.05 -10.99 25.40
C TYR A 162 1.58 -10.58 25.61
N ASP A 163 0.74 -11.56 25.92
CA ASP A 163 -0.66 -11.34 26.27
C ASP A 163 -0.86 -11.71 27.74
N PRO A 164 -0.89 -10.71 28.65
CA PRO A 164 -0.96 -10.96 30.09
C PRO A 164 -2.23 -11.71 30.50
N GLU A 165 -3.33 -11.59 29.75
CA GLU A 165 -4.57 -12.31 30.07
C GLU A 165 -4.49 -13.79 29.70
N THR A 166 -3.81 -14.11 28.59
CA THR A 166 -3.61 -15.48 28.13
C THR A 166 -2.57 -16.20 28.97
N GLU A 167 -1.48 -15.52 29.37
CA GLU A 167 -0.49 -16.10 30.28
C GLU A 167 -1.02 -16.29 31.70
N LYS A 168 -1.81 -15.33 32.22
CA LYS A 168 -2.44 -15.48 33.54
C LYS A 168 -3.41 -16.66 33.61
N LYS A 169 -4.09 -16.99 32.49
CA LYS A 169 -4.95 -18.19 32.38
C LYS A 169 -4.14 -19.49 32.34
N LEU A 170 -2.99 -19.51 31.65
CA LEU A 170 -2.12 -20.68 31.62
C LEU A 170 -1.52 -20.98 32.99
N TYR A 171 -1.04 -19.94 33.70
CA TYR A 171 -0.52 -20.08 35.06
C TYR A 171 -1.58 -20.59 36.06
N TYR A 172 -2.83 -20.14 35.94
CA TYR A 172 -3.91 -20.61 36.82
C TYR A 172 -4.26 -22.08 36.56
N TYR A 173 -4.22 -22.52 35.30
CA TYR A 173 -4.51 -23.91 34.91
C TYR A 173 -3.39 -24.89 35.31
N GLU A 174 -2.15 -24.43 35.33
CA GLU A 174 -0.99 -25.24 35.74
C GLU A 174 -1.03 -25.50 37.26
N ILE A 175 -1.42 -24.51 38.05
CA ILE A 175 -1.57 -24.61 39.52
C ILE A 175 -2.78 -25.49 39.92
N GLU A 176 -3.88 -25.47 39.16
CA GLU A 176 -5.04 -26.34 39.43
C GLU A 176 -4.86 -27.80 38.96
N SER A 177 -3.78 -28.12 38.22
CA SER A 177 -3.52 -29.48 37.73
C SER A 177 -2.56 -30.31 38.59
N GLU A 178 -1.92 -29.70 39.58
CA GLU A 178 -1.06 -30.38 40.57
C GLU A 178 -1.83 -30.70 41.86
N ASP A 179 -2.93 -31.44 41.74
CA ASP A 179 -3.55 -32.14 42.88
C ASP A 179 -3.59 -33.65 42.56
N SER A 180 -2.50 -34.35 42.87
CA SER A 180 -2.56 -35.63 43.59
C SER A 180 -1.17 -36.14 43.97
N ASP A 181 -0.94 -36.16 45.29
CA ASP A 181 -0.13 -37.10 46.08
C ASP A 181 1.38 -36.84 46.24
N ILE A 182 1.73 -35.78 47.00
CA ILE A 182 2.94 -35.78 47.83
C ILE A 182 2.56 -35.54 49.29
N ASP A 183 2.46 -36.63 50.05
CA ASP A 183 2.42 -36.63 51.51
C ASP A 183 3.73 -36.04 52.06
N CYS A 184 3.70 -34.78 52.52
CA CYS A 184 4.82 -34.17 53.24
C CYS A 184 4.36 -33.58 54.58
N LEU A 185 4.46 -34.44 55.60
CA LEU A 185 4.76 -34.17 57.01
C LEU A 185 4.45 -32.76 57.54
N SER A 186 3.31 -32.63 58.23
CA SER A 186 3.05 -31.55 59.17
C SER A 186 3.87 -31.74 60.45
N SER A 187 4.79 -30.82 60.74
CA SER A 187 4.84 -30.16 62.05
C SER A 187 5.92 -29.07 62.07
N GLY A 188 5.56 -27.85 62.53
CA GLY A 188 6.54 -26.91 63.07
C GLY A 188 6.44 -25.49 62.53
N GLU A 189 5.40 -24.78 62.97
CA GLU A 189 5.42 -23.38 63.42
C GLU A 189 6.74 -22.59 63.24
N TYR A 190 6.76 -21.62 62.31
CA TYR A 190 7.53 -20.39 62.44
C TYR A 190 6.97 -19.26 61.57
N GLY A 191 6.61 -18.16 62.23
CA GLY A 191 6.97 -16.82 61.80
C GLY A 191 6.15 -16.17 60.69
N SER A 192 5.18 -15.35 61.11
CA SER A 192 4.75 -14.15 60.38
C SER A 192 5.97 -13.30 60.00
N LEU A 193 6.21 -13.09 58.70
CA LEU A 193 7.12 -12.08 58.17
C LEU A 193 6.40 -11.32 57.05
N LEU A 194 5.86 -10.15 57.41
CA LEU A 194 6.03 -8.83 56.75
C LEU A 194 6.45 -8.88 55.25
N ASP A 195 5.85 -8.17 54.31
CA ASP A 195 5.39 -6.78 54.34
C ASP A 195 4.52 -6.48 53.12
N THR A 196 3.66 -5.49 53.28
CA THR A 196 3.03 -4.73 52.20
C THR A 196 4.08 -3.94 51.39
N GLU A 197 3.78 -3.76 50.09
CA GLU A 197 4.37 -2.83 49.12
C GLU A 197 5.66 -3.27 48.39
N ASN A 198 5.50 -3.69 47.12
CA ASN A 198 6.17 -3.00 46.01
C ASN A 198 5.44 -3.31 44.69
N ASP A 199 4.65 -2.35 44.19
CA ASP A 199 3.97 -2.41 42.88
C ASP A 199 4.91 -1.92 41.76
N GLY A 200 6.22 -2.08 41.97
CA GLY A 200 7.27 -1.70 41.04
C GLY A 200 7.46 -2.79 39.99
N ALA A 201 7.36 -2.41 38.73
CA ALA A 201 7.60 -3.33 37.63
C ALA A 201 9.03 -3.87 37.68
N TRP A 202 9.18 -5.19 37.53
CA TRP A 202 10.41 -5.95 37.76
C TRP A 202 11.62 -5.56 36.87
N TRP A 203 11.46 -4.59 35.96
CA TRP A 203 12.53 -4.03 35.13
C TRP A 203 13.09 -2.70 35.65
N GLU A 204 12.55 -2.12 36.72
CA GLU A 204 13.15 -0.96 37.36
C GLU A 204 14.30 -1.42 38.26
N LEU A 205 15.52 -1.36 37.72
CA LEU A 205 16.73 -1.51 38.51
C LEU A 205 16.89 -0.25 39.38
N GLU A 206 16.73 -0.42 40.69
CA GLU A 206 17.04 0.61 41.67
C GLU A 206 18.44 1.13 41.42
N SER A 207 18.53 2.40 41.05
CA SER A 207 19.80 3.07 40.83
C SER A 207 20.41 3.42 42.19
N ASN A 208 21.39 2.64 42.64
CA ASN A 208 22.55 3.11 43.40
C ASN A 208 23.70 2.10 43.39
#